data_AF-A0A291Q7X6-F1
#
_entry.id   AF-A0A291Q7X6-F1
#
_cell.length_a   1.000
_cell.length_b   1.000
_cell.length_c   1.000
_cell.angle_alpha   90.00
_cell.angle_beta   90.00
_cell.angle_gamma   90.00
#
_symmetry.space_group_name_H-M   'P 1'
#
loop_
_entity.id
_entity.type
_entity.pdbx_description
1 polymer ?
#
loop_
_entity_poly.entity_id
_entity_poly.type
_entity_poly.pdbx_seq_one_letter_code
_entity_poly.pdbx_strand_id
1 'polypeptide(L)'
;MSQPLAPIKYLQWDGTSCAGRPLAVRAALSQIRQAVRQPNTVVDSLQIHTVTDRTGAELQVIYVHWASGFWSNAGDLTEIYEVPAAVLRDFARASTYPLTVTV
;
A
#
# COMPACT_ATOMS: atom_id res chain seq x y z
N MET A 1 -10.34 -23.31 10.84
CA MET A 1 -11.15 -22.08 10.76
C MET A 1 -10.29 -21.01 10.11
N SER A 2 -10.54 -20.65 8.85
CA SER A 2 -9.82 -19.55 8.20
C SER A 2 -10.40 -18.24 8.72
N GLN A 3 -9.60 -17.43 9.43
CA GLN A 3 -10.00 -16.05 9.72
C GLN A 3 -10.31 -15.35 8.39
N PRO A 4 -11.44 -14.62 8.29
CA PRO A 4 -11.67 -13.78 7.13
C PRO A 4 -10.52 -12.77 7.05
N LEU A 5 -9.82 -12.73 5.91
CA LEU A 5 -8.77 -11.77 5.66
C LEU A 5 -9.35 -10.37 5.88
N ALA A 6 -8.78 -9.60 6.79
CA ALA A 6 -9.23 -8.24 7.03
C ALA A 6 -9.15 -7.44 5.71
N PRO A 7 -10.15 -6.60 5.39
CA PRO A 7 -10.10 -5.80 4.18
C PRO A 7 -8.90 -4.84 4.22
N ILE A 8 -8.25 -4.62 3.08
CA ILE A 8 -7.22 -3.59 2.97
C ILE A 8 -7.89 -2.24 3.24
N LYS A 9 -7.33 -1.45 4.17
CA LYS A 9 -7.74 -0.05 4.32
C LYS A 9 -6.88 0.82 3.43
N TYR A 10 -7.53 1.78 2.79
CA TYR A 10 -6.88 2.74 1.90
C TYR A 10 -7.28 4.15 2.32
N LEU A 11 -6.26 4.99 2.48
CA LEU A 11 -6.39 6.42 2.73
C LEU A 11 -5.58 7.16 1.68
N GLN A 12 -6.20 8.20 1.13
CA GLN A 12 -5.55 9.11 0.19
C GLN A 12 -5.45 10.49 0.85
N TRP A 13 -4.26 11.07 0.81
CA TRP A 13 -3.98 12.43 1.25
C TRP A 13 -3.42 13.25 0.09
N ASP A 14 -4.05 14.39 -0.21
CA ASP A 14 -3.68 15.28 -1.33
C ASP A 14 -2.92 16.55 -0.91
N GLY A 15 -2.38 16.55 0.33
CA GLY A 15 -1.79 17.74 0.95
C GLY A 15 -2.79 18.60 1.72
N THR A 16 -4.09 18.56 1.36
CA THR A 16 -5.13 19.42 1.95
C THR A 16 -6.26 18.64 2.63
N SER A 17 -6.55 17.43 2.16
CA SER A 17 -7.66 16.60 2.61
C SER A 17 -7.24 15.13 2.70
N CYS A 18 -7.80 14.41 3.67
CA CYS A 18 -7.62 12.97 3.82
C CYS A 18 -8.96 12.27 3.60
N ALA A 19 -9.01 11.36 2.63
CA ALA A 19 -10.22 10.62 2.29
C ALA A 19 -9.95 9.11 2.30
N GLY A 20 -10.73 8.38 3.09
CA GLY A 20 -10.83 6.94 2.95
C GLY A 20 -11.66 6.60 1.72
N ARG A 21 -11.08 5.89 0.76
CA ARG A 21 -11.81 5.41 -0.41
C ARG A 21 -11.84 3.88 -0.43
N PRO A 22 -12.97 3.25 -0.77
CA PRO A 22 -12.98 1.82 -1.02
C PRO A 22 -12.09 1.54 -2.24
N LEU A 23 -11.01 0.80 -2.03
CA LEU A 23 -10.12 0.35 -3.08
C LEU A 23 -10.09 -1.17 -3.09
N ALA A 24 -10.29 -1.76 -4.27
CA ALA A 24 -10.22 -3.20 -4.41
C ALA A 24 -8.80 -3.68 -4.07
N VAL A 25 -8.69 -4.81 -3.36
CA VAL A 25 -7.41 -5.38 -2.91
C VAL A 25 -6.39 -5.52 -4.05
N ARG A 26 -6.83 -5.99 -5.23
CA ARG A 26 -5.94 -6.13 -6.40
C ARG A 26 -5.46 -4.78 -6.95
N ALA A 27 -6.29 -3.74 -6.89
CA ALA A 27 -5.92 -2.41 -7.34
C ALA A 27 -4.86 -1.80 -6.41
N ALA A 28 -5.08 -1.88 -5.09
CA ALA A 28 -4.10 -1.47 -4.08
C ALA A 28 -2.74 -2.15 -4.27
N LEU A 29 -2.75 -3.48 -4.41
CA LEU A 29 -1.52 -4.26 -4.60
C LEU A 29 -0.82 -3.94 -5.93
N SER A 30 -1.57 -3.60 -6.99
CA SER A 30 -1.00 -3.15 -8.26
C SER A 30 -0.31 -1.79 -8.12
N GLN A 31 -0.91 -0.83 -7.41
CA GLN A 31 -0.33 0.48 -7.14
C GLN A 31 0.93 0.37 -6.27
N ILE A 32 0.86 -0.39 -5.17
CA ILE A 32 2.03 -0.71 -4.33
C ILE A 32 3.15 -1.32 -5.17
N ARG A 33 2.83 -2.28 -6.05
CA ARG A 33 3.82 -2.90 -6.93
C ARG A 33 4.43 -1.91 -7.92
N GLN A 34 3.64 -0.99 -8.48
CA GLN A 34 4.14 0.05 -9.36
C GLN A 34 5.09 0.98 -8.61
N ALA A 35 4.71 1.40 -7.40
CA ALA A 35 5.52 2.24 -6.53
C ALA A 35 6.88 1.60 -6.21
N VAL A 36 6.89 0.32 -5.86
CA VAL A 36 8.12 -0.44 -5.57
C VAL A 36 9.03 -0.57 -6.80
N ARG A 37 8.45 -0.65 -8.01
CA ARG A 37 9.21 -0.90 -9.25
C ARG A 37 9.85 0.34 -9.86
N GLN A 38 9.32 1.52 -9.56
CA GLN A 38 9.73 2.76 -10.22
C GLN A 38 10.08 3.84 -9.18
N PRO A 39 11.01 3.55 -8.23
CA PRO A 39 11.45 4.55 -7.28
C PRO A 39 12.09 5.73 -8.03
N ASN A 40 11.82 6.96 -7.57
CA ASN A 40 12.32 8.22 -8.11
C ASN A 40 11.87 8.59 -9.54
N THR A 41 11.04 7.75 -10.19
CA THR A 41 10.43 8.09 -11.49
C THR A 41 8.97 8.47 -11.33
N VAL A 42 8.24 7.71 -10.50
CA VAL A 42 6.82 7.95 -10.23
C VAL A 42 6.53 8.15 -8.74
N VAL A 43 7.49 7.82 -7.87
CA VAL A 43 7.37 7.92 -6.41
C VAL A 43 8.57 8.67 -5.86
N ASP A 44 8.32 9.70 -5.04
CA ASP A 44 9.38 10.43 -4.35
C ASP A 44 9.81 9.71 -3.06
N SER A 45 8.87 9.09 -2.35
CA SER A 45 9.21 8.24 -1.20
C SER A 45 8.24 7.07 -0.99
N LEU A 46 8.79 5.94 -0.57
CA LEU A 46 8.06 4.72 -0.21
C LEU A 46 8.54 4.27 1.17
N GLN A 47 7.61 4.15 2.12
CA GLN A 47 7.89 3.64 3.46
C GLN A 47 6.97 2.46 3.76
N ILE A 48 7.52 1.40 4.33
CA ILE A 48 6.80 0.18 4.69
C ILE A 48 7.08 -0.11 6.15
N HIS A 49 6.02 -0.23 6.95
CA HIS A 49 6.10 -0.49 8.38
C HIS A 49 5.32 -1.76 8.72
N THR A 50 5.99 -2.71 9.36
CA THR A 50 5.33 -3.84 10.00
C THR A 50 4.73 -3.38 11.32
N VAL A 51 3.42 -3.56 11.51
CA VAL A 51 2.72 -3.25 12.76
C VAL A 51 1.88 -4.44 13.20
N THR A 52 1.57 -4.52 14.49
CA THR A 52 0.63 -5.48 15.03
C THR A 52 -0.66 -4.75 15.39
N ASP A 53 -1.79 -5.23 14.88
CA ASP A 53 -3.08 -4.64 15.21
C ASP A 53 -3.54 -5.00 16.63
N ARG A 54 -4.64 -4.38 17.07
CA ARG A 54 -5.22 -4.62 18.41
C ARG A 54 -5.68 -6.06 18.65
N THR A 55 -5.79 -6.87 17.61
CA THR A 55 -6.19 -8.29 17.67
C THR A 55 -4.97 -9.23 17.67
N GLY A 56 -3.76 -8.68 17.56
CA GLY A 56 -2.52 -9.44 17.44
C GLY A 56 -2.17 -9.83 16.00
N ALA A 57 -2.92 -9.35 15.00
CA ALA A 57 -2.66 -9.66 13.60
C ALA A 57 -1.54 -8.77 13.03
N GLU A 58 -0.62 -9.37 12.28
CA GLU A 58 0.45 -8.65 11.59
C GLU A 58 -0.11 -7.91 10.36
N LEU A 59 0.14 -6.60 10.30
CA LEU A 59 -0.22 -5.71 9.21
C LEU A 59 1.03 -5.03 8.65
N GLN A 60 1.00 -4.72 7.36
CA GLN A 60 1.96 -3.88 6.68
C GLN A 60 1.27 -2.54 6.38
N VAL A 61 1.79 -1.46 6.96
CA VAL A 61 1.38 -0.09 6.65
C VAL A 61 2.34 0.49 5.64
N ILE A 62 1.84 0.78 4.44
CA ILE A 62 2.64 1.23 3.30
C ILE A 62 2.26 2.68 3.00
N TYR A 63 3.22 3.59 3.10
CA TYR A 63 3.10 4.98 2.70
C TYR A 63 3.78 5.15 1.34
N VAL A 64 3.03 5.65 0.36
CA VAL A 64 3.52 5.95 -0.99
C VAL A 64 3.33 7.44 -1.23
N HIS A 65 4.41 8.19 -1.32
CA HIS A 65 4.38 9.58 -1.77
C HIS A 65 4.73 9.64 -3.26
N TRP A 66 3.73 9.92 -4.08
CA TRP A 66 3.87 9.98 -5.53
C TRP A 66 4.57 11.26 -5.97
N ALA A 67 5.39 11.16 -7.01
CA ALA A 67 6.08 12.31 -7.58
C ALA A 67 5.09 13.36 -8.10
N SER A 68 5.42 14.63 -7.88
CA SER A 68 4.59 15.73 -8.37
C SER A 68 4.43 15.67 -9.89
N GLY A 69 3.21 15.87 -10.38
CA GLY A 69 2.88 15.77 -11.81
C GLY A 69 2.66 14.35 -12.33
N PHE A 70 2.88 13.31 -11.53
CA PHE A 70 2.50 11.94 -11.90
C PHE A 70 0.96 11.78 -11.94
N TRP A 71 0.26 12.43 -11.01
CA TRP A 71 -1.20 12.51 -11.01
C TRP A 71 -1.66 13.86 -11.54
N SER A 72 -2.53 13.85 -12.54
CA SER A 72 -2.98 15.06 -13.25
C SER A 72 -3.74 16.07 -12.40
N ASN A 73 -4.24 15.68 -11.22
CA ASN A 73 -5.07 16.51 -10.35
C ASN A 73 -4.56 16.59 -8.89
N ALA A 74 -3.33 16.19 -8.61
CA ALA A 74 -2.75 16.27 -7.27
C ALA A 74 -1.30 16.74 -7.35
N GLY A 75 -1.02 17.88 -6.68
CA GLY A 75 0.33 18.45 -6.59
C GLY A 75 1.23 17.65 -5.65
N ASP A 76 0.65 17.19 -4.54
CA ASP A 76 1.22 16.25 -3.57
C ASP A 76 0.21 15.13 -3.34
N LEU A 77 0.60 13.88 -3.57
CA LEU A 77 -0.28 12.74 -3.31
C LEU A 77 0.44 11.70 -2.47
N THR A 78 -0.09 11.48 -1.27
CA THR A 78 0.31 10.36 -0.42
C THR A 78 -0.82 9.35 -0.32
N GLU A 79 -0.53 8.10 -0.64
CA GLU A 79 -1.44 6.99 -0.43
C GLU A 79 -0.93 6.13 0.73
N ILE A 80 -1.84 5.75 1.61
CA ILE A 80 -1.55 4.92 2.77
C ILE A 80 -2.39 3.64 2.66
N TYR A 81 -1.70 2.50 2.72
CA TYR A 81 -2.32 1.19 2.63
C TYR A 81 -2.08 0.43 3.93
N GLU A 82 -3.14 -0.03 4.57
CA GLU A 82 -3.04 -1.05 5.63
C GLU A 82 -3.36 -2.42 5.02
N VAL A 83 -2.35 -3.26 4.88
CA VAL A 83 -2.47 -4.57 4.23
C VAL A 83 -2.17 -5.67 5.24
N PRO A 84 -3.10 -6.63 5.48
CA PRO A 84 -2.77 -7.76 6.32
C PRO A 84 -1.61 -8.58 5.73
N ALA A 85 -0.67 -9.00 6.58
CA ALA A 85 0.52 -9.73 6.14
C ALA A 85 0.14 -11.01 5.37
N ALA A 86 -0.94 -11.69 5.75
CA ALA A 86 -1.46 -12.85 5.03
C ALA A 86 -1.85 -12.53 3.57
N VAL A 87 -2.54 -11.41 3.32
CA VAL A 87 -2.92 -10.95 1.98
C VAL A 87 -1.68 -10.64 1.15
N LEU A 88 -0.69 -9.98 1.75
CA LEU A 88 0.55 -9.63 1.07
C LEU A 88 1.38 -10.86 0.70
N ARG A 89 1.45 -11.86 1.60
CA ARG A 89 2.14 -13.13 1.37
C ARG A 89 1.49 -13.94 0.24
N ASP A 90 0.15 -14.01 0.22
CA ASP A 90 -0.59 -14.68 -0.86
C ASP A 90 -0.35 -13.99 -2.21
N PHE A 91 -0.35 -12.64 -2.22
CA PHE A 91 -0.02 -11.88 -3.43
C PHE A 91 1.43 -12.08 -3.88
N ALA A 92 2.39 -12.05 -2.97
CA ALA A 92 3.80 -12.29 -3.27
C ALA A 92 4.03 -13.71 -3.82
N ARG A 93 3.31 -14.71 -3.30
CA ARG A 93 3.36 -16.09 -3.80
C ARG A 93 2.73 -16.23 -5.19
N ALA A 94 1.70 -15.45 -5.50
CA ALA A 94 1.05 -15.43 -6.81
C ALA A 94 1.76 -14.53 -7.85
N SER A 95 2.72 -13.71 -7.42
CA SER A 95 3.48 -12.77 -8.26
C SER A 95 4.83 -13.36 -8.64
N THR A 96 5.18 -13.32 -9.93
CA THR A 96 6.51 -13.71 -10.46
C THR A 96 7.67 -12.86 -9.88
N TYR A 97 7.34 -11.80 -9.13
CA TYR A 97 8.30 -10.93 -8.45
C TYR A 97 7.88 -10.78 -6.99
N PRO A 98 8.61 -11.38 -6.03
CA PRO A 98 8.29 -11.23 -4.62
C PRO A 98 8.51 -9.77 -4.22
N LEU A 99 7.54 -9.20 -3.50
CA LEU A 99 7.78 -8.00 -2.71
C LEU A 99 8.74 -8.44 -1.61
N THR A 100 10.03 -8.14 -1.75
CA THR A 100 11.01 -8.38 -0.69
C THR A 100 10.70 -7.41 0.45
N VAL A 101 9.87 -7.86 1.39
CA VAL A 101 9.66 -7.16 2.66
C VAL A 101 10.88 -7.49 3.52
N THR A 102 11.83 -6.57 3.59
CA THR A 102 12.93 -6.67 4.55
C THR A 102 12.34 -6.34 5.92
N VAL A 103 12.32 -7.33 6.81
CA VAL A 103 11.87 -7.20 8.22
C VAL A 103 13.01 -6.66 9.06
#